data_AF-A0AAD7DPW4-F1
#
_entry.id   AF-A0AAD7DPW4-F1
#
_cell.length_a   1.000
_cell.length_b   1.000
_cell.length_c   1.000
_cell.angle_alpha   90.00
_cell.angle_beta   90.00
_cell.angle_gamma   90.00
#
_symmetry.space_group_name_H-M   'P 1'
#
loop_
_entity.id
_entity.type
_entity.pdbx_description
1 polymer ?
#
loop_
_entity_poly.entity_id
_entity_poly.type
_entity_poly.pdbx_seq_one_letter_code
_entity_poly.pdbx_strand_id
1 'polypeptide(L)'
;SASPETCGDSADLVPLFLTYDTTQTVHLYTILDSQVTNAILQGVYTFNGVTAFIFHTLEPSTVPLFTFTNTRTSAFFYTTSANESSTALAAGYIDNGVTGYIYPTQVC
;
A
#
# COMPACT_ATOMS: atom_id res chain seq x y z
N SER A 1 7.91 -34.24 -8.86
CA SER A 1 8.20 -32.80 -9.04
C SER A 1 6.91 -32.04 -8.91
N ALA A 2 6.80 -31.12 -7.95
CA ALA A 2 5.69 -30.18 -7.88
C ALA A 2 5.89 -29.15 -9.01
N SER A 3 4.82 -28.82 -9.75
CA SER A 3 4.85 -27.68 -10.66
C SER A 3 5.16 -26.41 -9.85
N PRO A 4 5.90 -25.44 -10.39
CA PRO A 4 6.02 -24.15 -9.72
C PRO A 4 4.62 -23.54 -9.57
N GLU A 5 4.24 -23.18 -8.35
CA GLU A 5 3.02 -22.42 -8.07
C GLU A 5 3.08 -21.12 -8.88
N THR A 6 2.10 -20.88 -9.74
CA THR A 6 2.04 -19.69 -10.61
C THR A 6 1.48 -18.48 -9.88
N CYS A 7 0.83 -18.72 -8.74
CA CYS A 7 0.13 -17.75 -7.91
C CYS A 7 0.66 -17.83 -6.47
N GLY A 8 0.58 -16.71 -5.74
CA GLY A 8 0.76 -16.70 -4.29
C GLY A 8 -0.39 -17.41 -3.56
N ASP A 9 -0.10 -17.90 -2.35
CA ASP A 9 -1.10 -18.54 -1.50
C ASP A 9 -2.07 -17.48 -0.97
N SER A 10 -3.36 -17.65 -1.25
CA SER A 10 -4.41 -16.77 -0.73
C SER A 10 -4.43 -16.65 0.80
N ALA A 11 -3.83 -17.60 1.53
CA ALA A 11 -3.67 -17.53 2.98
C ALA A 11 -2.72 -16.41 3.43
N ASP A 12 -1.81 -15.95 2.57
CA ASP A 12 -0.84 -14.89 2.85
C ASP A 12 -1.38 -13.48 2.55
N LEU A 13 -2.63 -13.40 2.07
CA LEU A 13 -3.31 -12.13 1.85
C LEU A 13 -3.64 -11.44 3.16
N VAL A 14 -3.32 -10.16 3.22
CA VAL A 14 -3.68 -9.27 4.31
C VAL A 14 -4.59 -8.15 3.81
N PRO A 15 -5.51 -7.65 4.64
CA PRO A 15 -6.38 -6.54 4.27
C PRO A 15 -5.57 -5.25 4.04
N LEU A 16 -5.88 -4.56 2.94
CA LEU A 16 -5.51 -3.17 2.71
C LEU A 16 -6.66 -2.28 3.18
N PHE A 17 -6.38 -1.48 4.19
CA PHE A 17 -7.37 -0.62 4.83
C PHE A 17 -7.35 0.77 4.23
N LEU A 18 -8.53 1.37 4.09
CA LEU A 18 -8.69 2.78 3.80
C LEU A 18 -8.93 3.54 5.11
N THR A 19 -8.09 4.54 5.36
CA THR A 19 -8.28 5.50 6.44
C THR A 19 -8.33 6.93 5.90
N TYR A 20 -8.80 7.85 6.73
CA TYR A 20 -8.95 9.25 6.38
C TYR A 20 -8.46 10.15 7.52
N ASP A 21 -7.51 11.04 7.21
CA ASP A 21 -7.09 12.10 8.12
C ASP A 21 -8.09 13.25 8.02
N THR A 22 -8.85 13.48 9.07
CA THR A 22 -9.86 14.56 9.09
C THR A 22 -9.25 15.95 9.17
N THR A 23 -8.02 16.07 9.67
CA THR A 23 -7.32 17.35 9.82
C THR A 23 -6.66 17.76 8.51
N GLN A 24 -5.99 16.83 7.84
CA GLN A 24 -5.29 17.09 6.58
C GLN A 24 -6.18 16.83 5.36
N THR A 25 -7.34 16.21 5.54
CA THR A 25 -8.29 15.83 4.49
C THR A 25 -7.69 14.89 3.43
N VAL A 26 -6.85 13.95 3.87
CA VAL A 26 -6.15 12.99 2.99
C VAL A 26 -6.56 11.54 3.29
N HIS A 27 -6.53 10.70 2.25
CA HIS A 27 -6.74 9.27 2.36
C HIS A 27 -5.41 8.53 2.45
N LEU A 28 -5.38 7.49 3.28
CA LEU A 28 -4.26 6.56 3.40
C LEU A 28 -4.76 5.14 3.15
N TYR A 29 -4.12 4.44 2.23
CA TYR A 29 -4.25 3.00 2.03
C TYR A 29 -3.07 2.31 2.69
N THR A 30 -3.33 1.46 3.68
CA THR A 30 -2.25 0.84 4.47
C THR A 30 -2.64 -0.53 5.00
N ILE A 31 -1.64 -1.39 5.20
CA ILE A 31 -1.78 -2.53 6.11
C ILE A 31 -1.77 -1.95 7.54
N LEU A 32 -2.58 -2.49 8.44
CA LEU A 32 -2.54 -2.04 9.84
C LEU A 32 -1.26 -2.53 10.50
N ASP A 33 -0.39 -1.59 10.83
CA ASP A 33 0.66 -1.77 11.82
C ASP A 33 0.26 -1.10 13.14
N SER A 34 1.15 -1.21 14.13
CA SER A 34 0.91 -0.60 15.45
C SER A 34 0.83 0.93 15.40
N GLN A 35 1.52 1.60 14.45
CA GLN A 35 1.46 3.06 14.32
C GLN A 35 0.10 3.52 13.82
N VAL A 36 -0.38 2.96 12.71
CA VAL A 36 -1.69 3.32 12.14
C VAL A 36 -2.81 2.95 13.11
N THR A 37 -2.72 1.78 13.74
CA THR A 37 -3.70 1.36 14.76
C THR A 37 -3.77 2.35 15.91
N ASN A 38 -2.63 2.79 16.44
CA ASN A 38 -2.59 3.79 17.50
C ASN A 38 -3.14 5.14 17.04
N ALA A 39 -2.84 5.57 15.81
CA ALA A 39 -3.34 6.81 15.25
C ALA A 39 -4.87 6.79 15.08
N ILE A 40 -5.46 5.64 14.72
CA ILE A 40 -6.91 5.46 14.70
C ILE A 40 -7.49 5.54 16.12
N LEU A 41 -6.89 4.84 17.09
CA LEU A 41 -7.35 4.85 18.49
C LEU A 41 -7.26 6.24 19.15
N GLN A 42 -6.31 7.07 18.70
CA GLN A 42 -6.15 8.45 19.14
C GLN A 42 -7.04 9.44 18.38
N GLY A 43 -7.82 8.98 17.39
CA GLY A 43 -8.71 9.82 16.59
C GLY A 43 -8.02 10.68 15.54
N VAL A 44 -6.75 10.39 15.21
CA VAL A 44 -6.01 11.07 14.13
C VAL A 44 -6.55 10.63 12.77
N TYR A 45 -6.84 9.34 12.62
CA TYR A 45 -7.45 8.79 11.41
C TYR A 45 -8.83 8.21 11.70
N THR A 46 -9.76 8.43 10.78
CA THR A 46 -11.02 7.67 10.71
C THR A 46 -10.80 6.41 9.89
N PHE A 47 -11.29 5.28 10.39
CA PHE A 47 -11.29 4.02 9.67
C PHE A 47 -12.48 3.92 8.71
N ASN A 48 -12.22 3.72 7.42
CA ASN A 48 -13.27 3.66 6.40
C ASN A 48 -13.56 2.23 5.89
N GLY A 49 -12.72 1.24 6.23
CA GLY A 49 -12.95 -0.16 5.89
C GLY A 49 -11.78 -0.84 5.19
N VAL A 50 -12.01 -2.10 4.78
CA VAL A 50 -11.11 -2.87 3.93
C VAL A 50 -11.47 -2.59 2.46
N THR A 51 -10.51 -2.17 1.65
CA THR A 51 -10.75 -1.86 0.22
C THR A 51 -10.23 -2.95 -0.72
N ALA A 52 -9.25 -3.74 -0.28
CA ALA A 52 -8.60 -4.76 -1.08
C ALA A 52 -7.87 -5.74 -0.16
N PHE A 53 -7.32 -6.80 -0.75
CA PHE A 53 -6.37 -7.70 -0.13
C PHE A 53 -5.07 -7.67 -0.95
N ILE A 54 -3.94 -7.59 -0.26
CA ILE A 54 -2.60 -7.55 -0.85
C ILE A 54 -1.71 -8.53 -0.11
N PHE A 55 -0.58 -8.91 -0.69
CA PHE A 55 0.41 -9.74 -0.01
C PHE A 55 1.35 -8.85 0.82
N HIS A 56 1.64 -9.26 2.05
CA HIS A 56 2.61 -8.54 2.89
C HIS A 56 4.06 -8.76 2.43
N THR A 57 4.33 -9.94 1.88
CA THR A 57 5.63 -10.38 1.35
C THR A 57 5.55 -10.62 -0.15
N LEU A 58 6.72 -10.74 -0.79
CA LEU A 58 6.81 -11.02 -2.22
C LEU A 58 6.33 -12.46 -2.50
N GLU A 59 5.29 -12.58 -3.31
CA GLU A 59 4.73 -13.85 -3.77
C GLU A 59 4.96 -14.06 -5.28
N PRO A 60 4.83 -15.30 -5.81
CA PRO A 60 4.89 -15.58 -7.24
C PRO A 60 4.00 -14.62 -8.06
N SER A 61 4.55 -14.11 -9.16
CA SER A 61 3.85 -13.23 -10.11
C SER A 61 3.38 -11.87 -9.55
N THR A 62 3.82 -11.48 -8.35
CA THR A 62 3.50 -10.17 -7.77
C THR A 62 4.60 -9.12 -8.01
N VAL A 63 4.22 -7.86 -7.90
CA VAL A 63 5.12 -6.69 -7.97
C VAL A 63 4.92 -5.81 -6.74
N PRO A 64 5.95 -5.07 -6.29
CA PRO A 64 5.81 -4.15 -5.16
C PRO A 64 4.88 -2.98 -5.51
N LEU A 65 3.99 -2.66 -4.58
CA LEU A 65 3.22 -1.43 -4.52
C LEU A 65 3.95 -0.44 -3.62
N PHE A 66 4.56 0.58 -4.23
CA PHE A 66 5.27 1.64 -3.52
C PHE A 66 4.31 2.73 -3.07
N THR A 67 4.66 3.37 -1.95
CA THR A 67 3.93 4.52 -1.41
C THR A 67 4.86 5.71 -1.28
N PHE A 68 4.35 6.87 -1.69
CA PHE A 68 5.04 8.14 -1.62
C PHE A 68 4.17 9.18 -0.92
N THR A 69 4.79 10.08 -0.16
CA THR A 69 4.10 11.20 0.49
C THR A 69 4.49 12.51 -0.17
N ASN A 70 3.49 13.30 -0.58
CA ASN A 70 3.70 14.67 -1.04
C ASN A 70 3.97 15.58 0.15
N THR A 71 5.14 16.18 0.23
CA THR A 71 5.54 17.04 1.37
C THR A 71 4.76 18.35 1.49
N ARG A 72 4.08 18.78 0.42
CA ARG A 72 3.30 20.04 0.41
C ARG A 72 1.85 19.85 0.80
N THR A 73 1.27 18.68 0.52
CA THR A 73 -0.16 18.40 0.73
C THR A 73 -0.42 17.23 1.67
N SER A 74 0.62 16.52 2.10
CA SER A 74 0.55 15.25 2.86
C SER A 74 -0.21 14.13 2.15
N ALA A 75 -0.57 14.30 0.88
CA ALA A 75 -1.29 13.30 0.12
C ALA A 75 -0.38 12.11 -0.23
N PHE A 76 -0.95 10.91 -0.16
CA PHE A 76 -0.27 9.67 -0.52
C PHE A 76 -0.47 9.36 -2.01
N PHE A 77 0.60 8.85 -2.63
CA PHE A 77 0.63 8.37 -4.00
C PHE A 77 1.12 6.92 -4.03
N TYR A 78 0.43 6.06 -4.77
CA TYR A 78 0.69 4.62 -4.82
C TYR A 78 0.98 4.20 -6.26
N THR A 79 2.04 3.44 -6.48
CA THR A 79 2.39 2.96 -7.82
C THR A 79 3.21 1.67 -7.80
N THR A 80 3.08 0.87 -8.84
CA THR A 80 3.99 -0.25 -9.15
C THR A 80 5.00 0.12 -10.25
N SER A 81 4.85 1.29 -10.88
CA SER A 81 5.64 1.74 -12.02
C SER A 81 6.94 2.42 -11.58
N ALA A 82 8.06 1.84 -11.98
CA ALA A 82 9.39 2.42 -11.73
C ALA A 82 9.55 3.84 -12.32
N ASN A 83 8.88 4.12 -13.44
CA ASN A 83 8.91 5.45 -14.06
C ASN A 83 8.13 6.48 -13.23
N GLU A 84 6.96 6.10 -12.72
CA GLU A 84 6.18 6.97 -11.83
C GLU A 84 6.90 7.20 -10.50
N SER A 85 7.52 6.16 -9.93
CA SER A 85 8.37 6.28 -8.73
C SER A 85 9.51 7.28 -8.96
N SER A 86 10.23 7.15 -10.08
CA SER A 86 11.32 8.07 -10.42
C SER A 86 10.83 9.51 -10.61
N THR A 87 9.65 9.67 -11.21
CA THR A 87 9.02 10.99 -11.41
C THR A 87 8.58 11.62 -10.09
N ALA A 88 8.00 10.83 -9.16
CA ALA A 88 7.60 11.29 -7.83
C ALA A 88 8.81 11.75 -7.01
N LEU A 89 9.91 10.98 -7.03
CA LEU A 89 11.17 11.36 -6.38
C LEU A 89 11.74 12.65 -6.95
N ALA A 90 11.79 12.79 -8.28
CA ALA A 90 12.24 14.01 -8.94
C ALA A 90 11.35 15.23 -8.61
N ALA A 91 10.06 14.99 -8.33
CA ALA A 91 9.10 16.01 -7.89
C ALA A 91 9.17 16.31 -6.38
N GLY A 92 10.08 15.68 -5.63
CA GLY A 92 10.31 15.95 -4.21
C GLY A 92 9.37 15.22 -3.25
N TYR A 93 8.72 14.14 -3.69
CA TYR A 93 7.97 13.26 -2.79
C TYR A 93 8.92 12.44 -1.92
N ILE A 94 8.48 12.10 -0.72
CA ILE A 94 9.19 11.17 0.17
C ILE A 94 8.77 9.75 -0.20
N ASP A 95 9.75 8.86 -0.41
CA ASP A 95 9.52 7.42 -0.56
C ASP A 95 9.27 6.79 0.81
N ASN A 96 8.09 6.17 0.98
CA ASN A 96 7.70 5.45 2.19
C ASN A 96 7.95 3.94 2.08
N GLY A 97 8.51 3.48 0.97
CA GLY A 97 8.82 2.09 0.70
C GLY A 97 7.62 1.30 0.17
N VAL A 98 7.72 -0.03 0.33
CA VAL A 98 6.73 -0.99 -0.17
C VAL A 98 5.62 -1.15 0.85
N THR A 99 4.39 -0.82 0.45
CA THR A 99 3.20 -1.07 1.28
C THR A 99 2.75 -2.53 1.21
N GLY A 100 2.99 -3.19 0.09
CA GLY A 100 2.80 -4.62 -0.07
C GLY A 100 2.99 -5.03 -1.53
N TYR A 101 2.56 -6.23 -1.88
CA TYR A 101 2.74 -6.82 -3.19
C TYR A 101 1.39 -7.16 -3.81
N ILE A 102 1.24 -6.85 -5.09
CA ILE A 102 -0.01 -7.06 -5.84
C ILE A 102 0.27 -7.72 -7.18
N TYR A 103 -0.75 -8.38 -7.74
CA TYR A 103 -0.67 -8.81 -9.13
C TYR A 103 -0.73 -7.59 -10.07
N PRO A 104 0.18 -7.47 -11.05
CA PRO A 104 0.16 -6.37 -12.01
C PRO A 104 -1.01 -6.47 -13.02
N THR A 105 -1.65 -7.64 -13.07
CA THR A 105 -2.83 -7.90 -13.91
C THR A 105 -3.90 -8.64 -13.10
N GLN A 106 -5.07 -8.85 -13.68
CA GLN A 106 -6.19 -9.56 -13.02
C GLN A 106 -5.93 -11.06 -12.81
N VAL A 107 -4.85 -11.60 -13.37
CA VAL A 107 -4.55 -13.02 -13.40
C VAL A 107 -3.11 -13.25 -12.94
N CYS A 108 -2.93 -14.33 -12.18
CA CYS A 108 -1.70 -15.10 -12.07
C CYS A 108 -1.89 -16.40 -12.87
#